data_AF-A0A2B9PDB9-F1
#
_entry.id   AF-A0A2B9PDB9-F1
#
_cell.length_a   1.000
_cell.length_b   1.000
_cell.length_c   1.000
_cell.angle_alpha   90.00
_cell.angle_beta   90.00
_cell.angle_gamma   90.00
#
_symmetry.space_group_name_H-M   'P 1'
#
loop_
_entity.id
_entity.type
_entity.pdbx_description
1 polymer ?
#
loop_
_entity_poly.entity_id
_entity_poly.type
_entity_poly.pdbx_seq_one_letter_code
_entity_poly.pdbx_strand_id
1 'polypeptide(L)'
;MKKKKLFELEKKWSERDMLQEYLDGLAAEKAKKNKKDGIIILFGLIIIFILLVFGLKGCAKSFHEQKVEDAGETVSKCEDHYFAPGNMDGKTCDDARKLHNHYSEKEWREEKKQLVEFEEITEHDGLYYVLKDEIAKERDY
;
A
#
# COMPACT_ATOMS: atom_id res chain seq x y z
N MET A 1 -12.39 79.68 -20.53
CA MET A 1 -11.61 78.79 -19.64
C MET A 1 -12.27 77.43 -19.33
N LYS A 2 -13.60 77.33 -19.15
CA LYS A 2 -14.28 76.06 -18.79
C LYS A 2 -14.17 74.94 -19.84
N LYS A 3 -14.28 75.25 -21.14
CA LYS A 3 -14.21 74.26 -22.23
C LYS A 3 -12.87 73.53 -22.34
N LYS A 4 -11.75 74.23 -22.08
CA LYS A 4 -10.39 73.67 -22.17
C LYS A 4 -10.14 72.62 -21.07
N LYS A 5 -10.64 72.89 -19.85
CA LYS A 5 -10.57 71.93 -18.74
C LYS A 5 -11.41 70.68 -18.98
N LEU A 6 -12.58 70.83 -19.62
CA LEU A 6 -13.45 69.70 -19.95
C LEU A 6 -12.77 68.75 -20.96
N PHE A 7 -12.16 69.32 -22.00
CA PHE A 7 -11.42 68.57 -23.01
C PHE A 7 -10.21 67.81 -22.45
N GLU A 8 -9.44 68.44 -21.55
CA GLU A 8 -8.33 67.76 -20.85
C GLU A 8 -8.80 66.62 -19.94
N LEU A 9 -9.98 66.76 -19.32
CA LEU A 9 -10.61 65.72 -18.51
C LEU A 9 -11.06 64.54 -19.36
N GLU A 10 -11.74 64.77 -20.48
CA GLU A 10 -12.14 63.72 -21.44
C GLU A 10 -10.93 62.97 -21.97
N LYS A 11 -9.85 63.69 -22.32
CA LYS A 11 -8.61 63.07 -22.79
C LYS A 11 -7.98 62.16 -21.72
N LYS A 12 -7.92 62.61 -20.46
CA LYS A 12 -7.42 61.80 -19.34
C LYS A 12 -8.30 60.59 -19.03
N TRP A 13 -9.61 60.69 -19.24
CA TRP A 13 -10.53 59.57 -19.11
C TRP A 13 -10.30 58.54 -20.23
N SER A 14 -10.21 58.99 -21.48
CA SER A 14 -9.90 58.13 -22.63
C SER A 14 -8.55 57.43 -22.51
N GLU A 15 -7.52 58.12 -22.02
CA GLU A 15 -6.20 57.53 -21.76
C GLU A 15 -6.25 56.46 -20.66
N ARG A 16 -7.09 56.65 -19.63
CA ARG A 16 -7.30 55.64 -18.58
C ARG A 16 -8.08 54.43 -19.09
N ASP A 17 -9.11 54.64 -19.91
CA ASP A 17 -9.90 53.56 -20.47
C ASP A 17 -9.03 52.67 -21.39
N MET A 18 -8.20 53.27 -22.24
CA MET A 18 -7.24 52.53 -23.07
C MET A 18 -6.20 51.77 -22.24
N LEU A 19 -5.70 52.39 -21.16
CA LEU A 19 -4.74 51.72 -20.28
C LEU A 19 -5.38 50.54 -19.55
N GLN A 20 -6.64 50.68 -19.14
CA GLN A 20 -7.39 49.64 -18.45
C GLN A 20 -7.71 48.48 -19.39
N GLU A 21 -8.12 48.75 -20.63
CA GLU A 21 -8.34 47.73 -21.65
C GLU A 21 -7.06 46.94 -21.98
N TYR A 22 -5.90 47.62 -22.03
CA TYR A 22 -4.60 46.97 -22.20
C TYR A 22 -4.23 46.07 -21.01
N LEU A 23 -4.45 46.53 -19.78
CA LEU A 23 -4.20 45.74 -18.57
C LEU A 23 -5.13 44.53 -18.47
N ASP A 24 -6.41 44.69 -18.80
CA ASP A 24 -7.40 43.61 -18.84
C ASP A 24 -7.05 42.57 -19.91
N GLY A 25 -6.55 43.01 -21.07
CA GLY A 25 -5.99 42.14 -22.11
C GLY A 25 -4.83 41.28 -21.60
N LEU A 26 -3.84 41.90 -20.95
CA LEU A 26 -2.71 41.19 -20.34
C LEU A 26 -3.16 40.20 -19.25
N ALA A 27 -4.14 40.58 -18.43
CA ALA A 27 -4.70 39.72 -17.40
C ALA A 27 -5.42 38.49 -18.00
N ALA A 28 -6.19 38.70 -19.08
CA ALA A 28 -6.89 37.63 -19.79
C ALA A 28 -5.93 36.65 -20.48
N GLU A 29 -4.84 37.15 -21.08
CA GLU A 29 -3.78 36.30 -21.63
C GLU A 29 -3.06 35.50 -20.56
N LYS A 30 -2.72 36.14 -19.43
CA LYS A 30 -2.11 35.46 -18.27
C LYS A 30 -3.04 34.39 -17.69
N ALA A 31 -4.34 34.65 -17.58
CA ALA A 31 -5.32 33.67 -17.13
C ALA A 31 -5.43 32.47 -18.07
N LYS A 32 -5.43 32.69 -19.39
CA LYS A 32 -5.41 31.62 -20.39
C LYS A 32 -4.14 30.77 -20.29
N LYS A 33 -2.98 31.40 -20.09
CA LYS A 33 -1.70 30.70 -19.91
C LYS A 33 -1.70 29.86 -18.63
N ASN A 34 -2.09 30.46 -17.50
CA ASN A 34 -2.19 29.77 -16.20
C ASN A 34 -3.16 28.58 -16.26
N LYS A 35 -4.27 28.69 -17.01
CA LYS A 35 -5.21 27.58 -17.19
C LYS A 35 -4.59 26.43 -17.99
N LYS A 36 -3.82 26.72 -19.04
CA LYS A 36 -3.10 25.69 -19.82
C LYS A 36 -2.01 25.03 -18.98
N ASP A 37 -1.20 25.83 -18.27
CA ASP A 37 -0.14 25.33 -17.41
C ASP A 37 -0.71 24.48 -16.26
N GLY A 38 -1.84 24.91 -15.67
CA GLY A 38 -2.54 24.15 -14.64
C GLY A 38 -3.02 22.78 -15.12
N ILE A 39 -3.50 22.66 -16.37
CA ILE A 39 -3.87 21.36 -16.96
C ILE A 39 -2.64 20.47 -17.12
N ILE A 40 -1.52 21.02 -17.61
CA ILE A 40 -0.27 20.26 -17.79
C ILE A 40 0.25 19.76 -16.43
N ILE A 41 0.25 20.61 -15.42
CA ILE A 41 0.65 20.26 -14.05
C ILE A 41 -0.25 19.15 -13.49
N LEU A 42 -1.58 19.25 -13.70
CA LEU A 42 -2.53 18.24 -13.26
C LEU A 42 -2.23 16.87 -13.89
N PHE A 43 -1.99 16.82 -15.20
CA PHE A 43 -1.60 15.58 -15.89
C PHE A 43 -0.28 15.03 -15.35
N GLY A 44 0.71 15.89 -15.10
CA GLY A 44 1.98 15.50 -14.48
C GLY A 44 1.78 14.85 -13.10
N LEU A 45 0.94 15.45 -12.26
CA LEU A 45 0.63 14.92 -10.93
C LEU A 45 -0.08 13.56 -11.00
N ILE A 46 -1.00 13.37 -11.95
CA ILE A 46 -1.69 12.09 -12.16
C ILE A 46 -0.69 11.00 -12.56
N ILE A 47 0.24 11.29 -13.46
CA ILE A 47 1.28 10.33 -13.88
C ILE A 47 2.17 9.96 -12.69
N ILE A 48 2.61 10.94 -11.90
CA ILE A 48 3.41 10.70 -10.68
C ILE A 48 2.63 9.82 -9.71
N PHE A 49 1.34 10.10 -9.50
CA PHE A 49 0.49 9.29 -8.62
C PHE A 49 0.39 7.84 -9.09
N ILE A 50 0.20 7.63 -10.38
CA ILE A 50 0.17 6.28 -10.98
C ILE A 50 1.50 5.55 -10.74
N LEU A 51 2.63 6.20 -11.02
CA LEU A 51 3.96 5.61 -10.79
C LEU A 51 4.18 5.24 -9.32
N LEU A 52 3.75 6.09 -8.38
CA LEU A 52 3.83 5.79 -6.95
C LEU A 52 3.00 4.57 -6.56
N VAL A 53 1.76 4.46 -7.06
CA VAL A 53 0.89 3.29 -6.76
C VAL A 53 1.49 2.00 -7.30
N PHE A 54 1.99 2.00 -8.54
CA PHE A 54 2.63 0.82 -9.14
C PHE A 54 3.96 0.48 -8.45
N GLY A 55 4.77 1.48 -8.12
CA GLY A 55 6.02 1.30 -7.36
C GLY A 55 5.77 0.67 -6.00
N LEU A 56 4.81 1.19 -5.23
CA LEU A 56 4.44 0.64 -3.92
C LEU A 56 3.91 -0.80 -4.02
N LYS A 57 3.08 -1.10 -5.03
CA LYS A 57 2.62 -2.49 -5.27
C LYS A 57 3.77 -3.43 -5.62
N GLY A 58 4.73 -2.97 -6.43
CA GLY A 58 5.94 -3.73 -6.77
C GLY A 58 6.80 -4.03 -5.54
N CYS A 59 7.05 -3.04 -4.70
CA CYS A 59 7.79 -3.21 -3.45
C CYS A 59 7.07 -4.17 -2.49
N ALA A 60 5.75 -4.06 -2.34
CA ALA A 60 4.97 -4.95 -1.50
C ALA A 60 5.02 -6.40 -1.98
N LYS A 61 4.96 -6.62 -3.31
CA LYS A 61 5.05 -7.94 -3.91
C LYS A 61 6.45 -8.55 -3.71
N SER A 62 7.51 -7.79 -3.99
CA SER A 62 8.89 -8.25 -3.79
C SER A 62 9.19 -8.56 -2.33
N PHE A 63 8.68 -7.75 -1.40
CA PHE A 63 8.83 -8.03 0.04
C PHE A 63 8.02 -9.25 0.48
N HIS A 64 6.86 -9.50 -0.12
CA HIS A 64 6.09 -10.71 0.17
C HIS A 64 6.77 -11.96 -0.38
N GLU A 65 7.30 -11.91 -1.61
CA GLU A 65 8.08 -13.00 -2.19
C GLU A 65 9.32 -13.31 -1.36
N GLN A 66 10.06 -12.27 -0.94
CA GLN A 66 11.22 -12.45 -0.05
C GLN A 66 10.82 -13.07 1.31
N LYS A 67 9.69 -12.64 1.89
CA LYS A 67 9.17 -13.24 3.13
C LYS A 67 8.80 -14.72 2.99
N VAL A 68 8.27 -15.11 1.83
CA VAL A 68 7.92 -16.51 1.54
C VAL A 68 9.19 -17.34 1.33
N GLU A 69 10.21 -16.76 0.68
CA GLU A 69 11.52 -17.38 0.50
C GLU A 69 12.24 -17.59 1.84
N ASP A 70 12.28 -16.56 2.70
CA ASP A 70 12.83 -16.63 4.06
C ASP A 70 12.07 -17.65 4.93
N ALA A 71 10.75 -17.75 4.74
CA ALA A 71 9.93 -18.76 5.39
C ALA A 71 10.30 -20.17 4.94
N GLY A 72 10.56 -20.38 3.65
CA GLY A 72 11.03 -21.67 3.11
C GLY A 72 12.37 -22.10 3.70
N GLU A 73 13.32 -21.17 3.83
CA GLU A 73 14.61 -21.45 4.48
C GLU A 73 14.42 -21.83 5.96
N THR A 74 13.49 -21.15 6.64
CA THR A 74 13.14 -21.45 8.03
C THR A 74 12.51 -22.83 8.17
N VAL A 75 11.58 -23.21 7.28
CA VAL A 75 10.99 -24.55 7.24
C VAL A 75 12.06 -25.63 7.03
N SER A 76 12.99 -25.41 6.09
CA SER A 76 14.08 -26.35 5.85
C SER A 76 14.96 -26.56 7.09
N LYS A 77 15.21 -25.51 7.89
CA LYS A 77 15.94 -25.62 9.16
C LYS A 77 15.15 -26.34 10.25
N CYS A 78 13.82 -26.20 10.26
CA CYS A 78 12.94 -26.93 11.18
C CYS A 78 12.85 -28.43 10.85
N GLU A 79 13.07 -28.81 9.58
CA GLU A 79 13.02 -30.19 9.10
C GLU A 79 14.38 -30.88 9.09
N ASP A 80 15.47 -30.12 9.18
CA ASP A 80 16.82 -30.67 9.26
C ASP A 80 17.07 -31.29 10.64
N HIS A 81 17.10 -32.63 10.68
CA HIS A 81 17.43 -33.41 11.88
C HIS A 81 18.83 -33.10 12.46
N TYR A 82 19.74 -32.48 11.70
CA TYR A 82 21.05 -32.05 12.19
C TYR A 82 21.04 -30.69 12.91
N PHE A 83 19.98 -29.90 12.73
CA PHE A 83 19.77 -28.67 13.49
C PHE A 83 19.16 -29.04 14.84
N ALA A 84 19.95 -28.94 15.91
CA ALA A 84 19.53 -29.33 17.25
C ALA A 84 18.18 -28.68 17.63
N PRO A 85 17.21 -29.45 18.18
CA PRO A 85 15.84 -29.01 18.48
C PRO A 85 15.72 -27.90 19.55
N GLY A 86 16.83 -27.27 19.94
CA GLY A 86 16.88 -26.16 20.90
C GLY A 86 17.07 -24.77 20.28
N ASN A 87 17.26 -24.65 18.96
CA ASN A 87 17.56 -23.35 18.33
C ASN A 87 16.36 -22.66 17.65
N MET A 88 15.23 -23.36 17.46
CA MET A 88 14.01 -22.76 16.91
C MET A 88 12.80 -23.15 17.76
N ASP A 89 12.02 -22.14 18.15
CA ASP A 89 10.72 -22.32 18.81
C ASP A 89 9.73 -22.96 17.82
N GLY A 90 8.93 -23.92 18.27
CA GLY A 90 7.92 -24.61 17.46
C GLY A 90 6.92 -23.62 16.83
N LYS A 91 6.63 -22.52 17.52
CA LYS A 91 5.80 -21.44 16.96
C LYS A 91 6.42 -20.80 15.71
N THR A 92 7.73 -20.58 15.71
CA THR A 92 8.44 -19.96 14.56
C THR A 92 8.40 -20.89 13.35
N CYS A 93 8.55 -22.20 13.57
CA CYS A 93 8.41 -23.21 12.52
C CYS A 93 6.98 -23.27 11.96
N ASP A 94 5.98 -23.17 12.83
CA ASP A 94 4.57 -23.17 12.44
C ASP A 94 4.19 -21.91 11.65
N ASP A 95 4.61 -20.73 12.11
CA ASP A 95 4.40 -19.46 11.41
C ASP A 95 5.09 -19.48 10.02
N ALA A 96 6.29 -20.07 9.94
CA ALA A 96 7.01 -20.23 8.67
C ALA A 96 6.30 -21.21 7.71
N ARG A 97 5.86 -22.39 8.18
CA ARG A 97 5.11 -23.35 7.37
C ARG A 97 3.81 -22.77 6.85
N LYS A 98 3.07 -22.07 7.72
CA LYS A 98 1.83 -21.41 7.35
C LYS A 98 2.05 -20.34 6.28
N LEU A 99 3.12 -19.55 6.41
CA LEU A 99 3.47 -18.51 5.45
C LEU A 99 3.98 -19.08 4.11
N HIS A 100 4.83 -20.10 4.15
CA HIS A 100 5.41 -20.74 2.97
C HIS A 100 4.36 -21.49 2.13
N ASN A 101 3.47 -22.24 2.78
CA ASN A 101 2.44 -23.04 2.10
C ASN A 101 1.16 -22.26 1.82
N HIS A 102 1.12 -20.96 2.15
CA HIS A 102 -0.03 -20.08 1.96
C HIS A 102 -1.32 -20.58 2.63
N TYR A 103 -1.22 -21.29 3.75
CA TYR A 103 -2.38 -21.80 4.46
C TYR A 103 -3.20 -20.67 5.08
N SER A 104 -4.52 -20.73 4.91
CA SER A 104 -5.45 -20.02 5.78
C SER A 104 -5.38 -20.57 7.22
N GLU A 105 -5.83 -19.80 8.21
CA GLU A 105 -5.94 -20.29 9.60
C GLU A 105 -6.76 -21.58 9.72
N LYS A 106 -7.79 -21.71 8.89
CA LYS A 106 -8.67 -22.87 8.90
C LYS A 106 -7.96 -24.10 8.34
N GLU A 107 -7.32 -23.98 7.17
CA GLU A 107 -6.55 -25.07 6.56
C GLU A 107 -5.39 -25.50 7.46
N TRP A 108 -4.70 -24.54 8.07
CA TRP A 108 -3.60 -24.84 9.00
C TRP A 108 -4.08 -25.64 10.21
N ARG A 109 -5.24 -25.29 10.77
CA ARG A 109 -5.84 -26.04 11.88
C ARG A 109 -6.27 -27.44 11.45
N GLU A 110 -6.83 -27.61 10.26
CA GLU A 110 -7.22 -28.93 9.74
C GLU A 110 -6.01 -29.84 9.51
N GLU A 111 -4.94 -29.32 8.89
CA GLU A 111 -3.66 -30.03 8.73
C GLU A 111 -3.08 -30.45 10.09
N LYS A 112 -3.04 -29.52 11.07
CA LYS A 112 -2.59 -29.84 12.42
C LYS A 112 -3.50 -30.85 13.13
N LYS A 113 -4.82 -30.85 12.91
CA LYS A 113 -5.71 -31.88 13.49
C LYS A 113 -5.32 -33.29 13.03
N GLN A 114 -5.00 -33.46 11.75
CA GLN A 114 -4.56 -34.75 11.21
C GLN A 114 -3.25 -35.21 11.88
N LEU A 115 -2.31 -34.29 12.07
CA LEU A 115 -1.04 -34.61 12.72
C LEU A 115 -1.22 -34.99 14.22
N VAL A 116 -2.22 -34.43 14.92
CA VAL A 116 -2.58 -34.88 16.29
C VAL A 116 -3.16 -36.30 16.26
N GLU A 117 -3.96 -36.64 15.26
CA GLU A 117 -4.57 -37.96 15.10
C GLU A 117 -3.52 -39.06 14.84
N PHE A 118 -2.42 -38.74 14.15
CA PHE A 118 -1.29 -39.65 13.91
C PHE A 118 -0.19 -39.61 15.00
N GLU A 119 -0.40 -38.88 16.11
CA GLU A 119 0.60 -38.66 17.18
C GLU A 119 1.92 -38.01 16.70
N GLU A 120 1.92 -37.34 15.55
CA GLU A 120 3.10 -36.69 14.97
C GLU A 120 3.37 -35.30 15.56
N ILE A 121 2.50 -34.83 16.47
CA ILE A 121 2.71 -33.62 17.27
C ILE A 121 2.69 -33.94 18.75
N THR A 122 3.59 -33.28 19.48
CA THR A 122 3.79 -33.47 20.92
C THR A 122 3.21 -32.31 21.72
N GLU A 123 3.18 -32.47 23.04
CA GLU A 123 2.76 -31.44 24.02
C GLU A 123 3.55 -30.12 23.98
N HIS A 124 4.67 -30.11 23.24
CA HIS A 124 5.48 -28.91 23.00
C HIS A 124 4.95 -28.03 21.86
N ASP A 125 3.96 -28.49 21.11
CA ASP A 125 3.28 -27.69 20.11
C ASP A 125 2.22 -26.79 20.77
N GLY A 126 2.27 -25.50 20.46
CA GLY A 126 1.41 -24.49 21.10
C GLY A 126 -0.09 -24.68 20.86
N LEU A 127 -0.48 -25.47 19.85
CA LEU A 127 -1.87 -25.77 19.53
C LEU A 127 -2.30 -27.18 19.99
N TYR A 128 -1.38 -28.03 20.45
CA TYR A 128 -1.65 -29.43 20.77
C TYR A 128 -2.86 -29.63 21.69
N TYR A 129 -2.87 -28.97 22.86
CA TYR A 129 -3.94 -29.15 23.84
C TYR A 129 -5.29 -28.61 23.36
N VAL A 130 -5.30 -27.55 22.55
CA VAL A 130 -6.53 -26.96 22.00
C VAL A 130 -7.12 -27.89 20.93
N LEU A 131 -6.29 -28.40 20.02
CA LEU A 131 -6.73 -29.28 18.95
C LEU A 131 -7.18 -30.65 19.48
N LYS A 132 -6.51 -31.16 20.52
CA LYS A 132 -6.90 -32.41 21.19
C LYS A 132 -8.29 -32.32 21.82
N ASP A 133 -8.61 -31.19 22.46
CA ASP A 133 -9.94 -30.93 23.04
C ASP A 133 -11.02 -30.76 21.95
N GLU A 134 -10.69 -30.09 20.84
CA GLU A 134 -11.60 -29.98 19.68
C GLU A 134 -11.92 -31.36 19.08
N ILE A 135 -10.92 -32.21 18.84
CA ILE A 135 -11.11 -33.57 18.30
C ILE A 135 -11.93 -34.44 19.25
N ALA A 136 -11.67 -34.35 20.56
CA ALA A 136 -12.45 -35.09 21.56
C ALA A 136 -13.93 -34.68 21.54
N LYS A 137 -14.23 -33.38 21.46
CA LYS A 137 -15.60 -32.85 21.38
C LYS A 137 -16.31 -33.23 20.08
N GLU A 138 -15.60 -33.29 18.96
CA GLU A 138 -16.15 -33.75 17.68
C GLU A 138 -16.48 -35.25 17.69
N ARG A 139 -15.76 -36.07 18.48
CA ARG A 139 -15.97 -37.52 18.58
C ARG A 139 -17.13 -37.90 19.51
N ASP A 140 -17.50 -37.02 20.44
CA ASP A 140 -18.59 -37.22 21.40
C ASP A 140 -19.97 -36.75 20.87
N TYR A 141 -20.04 -36.29 19.62
CA TYR A 141 -21.27 -35.88 18.89
C TYR A 141 -21.61 -36.85 17.75
#